data_AF-A0A1T0CLF2-F1
#
_entry.id   AF-A0A1T0CLF2-F1
#
_cell.length_a   1.000
_cell.length_b   1.000
_cell.length_c   1.000
_cell.angle_alpha   90.00
_cell.angle_beta   90.00
_cell.angle_gamma   90.00
#
_symmetry.space_group_name_H-M   'P 1'
#
loop_
_entity.id
_entity.type
_entity.pdbx_description
1 polymer ?
#
loop_
_entity_poly.entity_id
_entity_poly.type
_entity_poly.pdbx_seq_one_letter_code
_entity_poly.pdbx_strand_id
1 'polypeptide(L)'
;MKTLSWLMLGVMLSAALGASAYANTDASADDDTWYQTFLGKPNTAEYIKINYDSIARHPMRNGFYTSAWIERRHEHFQKTNFGTSYAIDRTHWLTDCANDRYLLDEISWHDAKGKRLDGATKSVNPSTATDWTVVIAGKPDYDVYQWICWMDKVKAQDQSAM
;
A
#
# COMPACT_ATOMS: atom_id res chain seq x y z
N MET A 1 42.43 -11.87 45.70
CA MET A 1 41.55 -12.53 46.69
C MET A 1 40.14 -12.48 46.10
N LYS A 2 39.59 -13.61 45.62
CA LYS A 2 38.63 -14.50 46.35
C LYS A 2 37.40 -13.71 46.83
N THR A 3 36.13 -13.94 46.50
CA THR A 3 35.32 -15.09 46.00
C THR A 3 33.91 -14.51 45.67
N LEU A 4 33.24 -14.79 44.54
CA LEU A 4 32.35 -15.94 44.28
C LEU A 4 31.36 -16.27 45.43
N SER A 5 30.07 -16.00 45.26
CA SER A 5 29.04 -17.02 44.95
C SER A 5 27.62 -16.57 45.32
N TRP A 6 26.71 -16.40 44.36
CA TRP A 6 25.73 -17.39 43.82
C TRP A 6 24.36 -17.33 44.52
N LEU A 7 23.33 -17.06 43.72
CA LEU A 7 22.09 -17.83 43.75
C LEU A 7 21.58 -17.94 42.30
N MET A 8 21.89 -19.10 41.71
CA MET A 8 21.22 -19.64 40.54
C MET A 8 19.86 -20.20 40.94
N LEU A 9 18.91 -20.10 40.01
CA LEU A 9 17.96 -21.12 39.52
C LEU A 9 16.77 -20.33 38.95
N GLY A 10 16.34 -20.44 37.70
CA GLY A 10 16.61 -21.39 36.65
C GLY A 10 15.34 -21.51 35.79
N VAL A 11 15.49 -21.97 34.55
CA VAL A 11 14.45 -22.62 33.71
C VAL A 11 13.42 -21.65 33.08
N MET A 12 13.15 -21.60 31.77
CA MET A 12 13.60 -22.38 30.62
C MET A 12 13.17 -21.64 29.32
N LEU A 13 13.96 -21.85 28.27
CA LEU A 13 13.51 -22.17 26.90
C LEU A 13 12.53 -21.22 26.19
N SER A 14 13.02 -20.50 25.17
CA SER A 14 12.34 -20.45 23.87
C SER A 14 13.28 -20.03 22.74
N ALA A 15 13.46 -21.00 21.85
CA ALA A 15 13.68 -20.92 20.41
C ALA A 15 14.69 -19.91 19.83
N ALA A 16 15.65 -20.52 19.15
CA ALA A 16 16.59 -19.94 18.22
C ALA A 16 15.92 -19.09 17.14
N LEU A 17 16.63 -18.01 16.78
CA LEU A 17 16.93 -17.60 15.41
C LEU A 17 15.83 -17.82 14.38
N GLY A 18 14.89 -16.88 14.34
CA GLY A 18 14.21 -16.49 13.13
C GLY A 18 14.53 -15.03 12.88
N ALA A 19 15.70 -14.73 12.32
CA ALA A 19 15.89 -13.46 11.65
C ALA A 19 14.84 -13.40 10.54
N SER A 20 13.74 -12.68 10.75
CA SER A 20 12.87 -12.27 9.65
C SER A 20 13.72 -11.33 8.80
N ALA A 21 14.41 -11.90 7.82
CA ALA A 21 14.81 -11.16 6.64
C ALA A 21 13.50 -10.67 6.01
N TYR A 22 13.04 -9.50 6.44
CA TYR A 22 12.21 -8.67 5.58
C TYR A 22 13.14 -8.28 4.45
N ALA A 23 13.16 -9.11 3.42
CA ALA A 23 13.63 -8.68 2.14
C ALA A 23 12.81 -7.42 1.84
N ASN A 24 13.48 -6.26 1.82
CA ASN A 24 13.09 -5.16 0.96
C ASN A 24 13.17 -5.71 -0.47
N THR A 25 12.22 -6.56 -0.84
CA THR A 25 11.76 -6.55 -2.20
C THR A 25 11.03 -5.23 -2.27
N ASP A 26 11.73 -4.20 -2.77
CA ASP A 26 11.10 -3.32 -3.73
C ASP A 26 10.40 -4.30 -4.69
N ALA A 27 9.13 -4.63 -4.41
CA ALA A 27 8.24 -5.22 -5.37
C ALA A 27 8.10 -4.10 -6.39
N SER A 28 9.12 -3.98 -7.24
CA SER A 28 9.11 -3.28 -8.48
C SER A 28 7.85 -3.77 -9.14
N ALA A 29 6.81 -2.95 -9.06
CA ALA A 29 5.69 -3.04 -9.96
C ALA A 29 6.31 -3.05 -11.35
N ASP A 30 6.47 -4.24 -11.94
CA ASP A 30 6.91 -4.38 -13.31
C ASP A 30 6.05 -3.44 -14.15
N ASP A 31 6.69 -2.59 -14.95
CA ASP A 31 6.05 -1.47 -15.65
C ASP A 31 4.98 -1.93 -16.67
N ASP A 32 4.87 -3.24 -16.92
CA ASP A 32 4.05 -3.85 -17.97
C ASP A 32 2.58 -4.15 -17.58
N THR A 33 2.19 -4.06 -16.30
CA THR A 33 0.81 -4.43 -15.87
C THR A 33 -0.01 -3.29 -15.27
N TRP A 34 0.37 -2.06 -15.60
CA TRP A 34 -0.35 -0.86 -15.20
C TRP A 34 -1.52 -0.53 -16.12
N TYR A 35 -2.72 -0.45 -15.56
CA TYR A 35 -3.90 0.06 -16.25
C TYR A 35 -4.02 1.55 -16.00
N GLN A 36 -4.07 2.32 -17.09
CA GLN A 36 -4.18 3.77 -17.05
C GLN A 36 -5.64 4.21 -17.00
N THR A 37 -5.96 5.05 -16.03
CA THR A 37 -7.21 5.79 -15.98
C THR A 37 -6.93 7.29 -15.94
N PHE A 38 -7.79 8.07 -16.59
CA PHE A 38 -7.70 9.53 -16.55
C PHE A 38 -8.64 10.02 -15.48
N LEU A 39 -8.08 10.52 -14.38
CA LEU A 39 -8.84 11.08 -13.27
C LEU A 39 -8.45 12.56 -13.15
N GLY A 40 -9.23 13.42 -13.79
CA GLY A 40 -8.95 14.86 -13.80
C GLY A 40 -10.21 15.69 -13.98
N LYS A 41 -10.29 16.82 -13.25
CA LYS A 41 -11.20 17.92 -13.61
C LYS A 41 -10.77 18.48 -14.97
N PRO A 42 -11.67 19.11 -15.76
CA PRO A 42 -11.23 19.92 -16.89
C PRO A 42 -10.21 20.94 -16.38
N ASN A 43 -8.98 20.88 -16.90
CA ASN A 43 -7.80 21.71 -16.59
C ASN A 43 -6.86 21.24 -15.45
N THR A 44 -6.98 20.01 -14.94
CA THR A 44 -5.94 19.39 -14.09
C THR A 44 -5.81 17.92 -14.53
N ALA A 45 -4.92 17.64 -15.47
CA ALA A 45 -4.74 16.26 -15.95
C ALA A 45 -3.79 15.53 -15.00
N GLU A 46 -4.32 14.99 -13.90
CA GLU A 46 -3.60 13.97 -13.13
C GLU A 46 -3.75 12.62 -13.83
N TYR A 47 -2.63 11.95 -14.02
CA TYR A 47 -2.59 10.64 -14.63
C TYR A 47 -2.52 9.62 -13.50
N ILE A 48 -3.53 8.76 -13.40
CA ILE A 48 -3.57 7.72 -12.36
C ILE A 48 -3.50 6.36 -13.04
N LYS A 49 -2.59 5.51 -12.58
CA LYS A 49 -2.47 4.14 -13.02
C LYS A 49 -2.66 3.21 -11.83
N ILE A 50 -3.24 2.03 -12.07
CA ILE A 50 -3.37 0.97 -11.09
C ILE A 50 -2.67 -0.26 -11.63
N ASN A 51 -1.76 -0.85 -10.85
CA ASN A 51 -1.08 -2.08 -11.23
C ASN A 51 -2.04 -3.26 -11.02
N TYR A 52 -2.42 -3.94 -12.09
CA TYR A 52 -3.41 -5.04 -12.01
C TYR A 52 -2.89 -6.29 -11.30
N ASP A 53 -1.60 -6.58 -11.42
CA ASP A 53 -1.01 -7.75 -10.77
C ASP A 53 -0.98 -7.57 -9.26
N SER A 54 -0.78 -6.33 -8.80
CA SER A 54 -0.82 -5.99 -7.37
C SER A 54 -2.20 -6.12 -6.72
N ILE A 55 -3.26 -6.28 -7.53
CA ILE A 55 -4.62 -6.45 -7.02
C ILE A 55 -4.77 -7.82 -6.38
N ALA A 56 -4.92 -7.86 -5.06
CA ALA A 56 -5.06 -9.10 -4.31
C ALA A 56 -6.06 -8.96 -3.18
N ARG A 57 -6.85 -10.02 -2.96
CA ARG A 57 -7.76 -10.12 -1.80
C ARG A 57 -7.05 -10.72 -0.61
N HIS A 58 -7.26 -10.12 0.55
CA HIS A 58 -6.70 -10.56 1.81
C HIS A 58 -7.80 -10.76 2.84
N PRO A 59 -7.77 -11.84 3.62
CA PRO A 59 -8.74 -12.07 4.67
C PRO A 59 -8.60 -11.02 5.78
N MET A 60 -9.74 -10.57 6.32
CA MET A 60 -9.83 -9.81 7.56
C MET A 60 -10.90 -10.43 8.47
N ARG A 61 -10.93 -10.04 9.75
CA ARG A 61 -11.81 -10.63 10.77
C ARG A 61 -13.27 -10.80 10.32
N ASN A 62 -13.81 -9.83 9.58
CA ASN A 62 -15.20 -9.82 9.10
C ASN A 62 -15.27 -9.55 7.59
N GLY A 63 -14.53 -10.30 6.77
CA GLY A 63 -14.61 -10.21 5.31
C GLY A 63 -13.23 -10.23 4.65
N PHE A 64 -13.06 -9.41 3.63
CA PHE A 64 -11.78 -9.25 2.93
C PHE A 64 -11.53 -7.78 2.62
N TYR A 65 -10.27 -7.42 2.43
CA TYR A 65 -9.89 -6.18 1.77
C TYR A 65 -9.06 -6.49 0.53
N THR A 66 -9.00 -5.52 -0.37
CA THR A 66 -8.26 -5.60 -1.63
C THR A 66 -7.03 -4.69 -1.52
N SER A 67 -5.84 -5.22 -1.75
CA SER A 67 -4.63 -4.41 -1.91
C SER A 67 -4.45 -3.99 -3.36
N ALA A 68 -3.85 -2.82 -3.62
CA ALA A 68 -3.41 -2.40 -4.95
C ALA A 68 -2.31 -1.34 -4.89
N TRP A 69 -1.39 -1.37 -5.85
CA TRP A 69 -0.46 -0.27 -6.12
C TRP A 69 -1.07 0.72 -7.12
N ILE A 70 -0.96 1.99 -6.79
CA ILE A 70 -1.41 3.13 -7.60
C ILE A 70 -0.20 4.00 -7.91
N GLU A 71 -0.06 4.46 -9.15
CA GLU A 71 0.88 5.48 -9.55
C GLU A 71 0.10 6.73 -9.95
N ARG A 72 0.45 7.88 -9.38
CA ARG A 72 -0.07 9.18 -9.78
C ARG A 72 1.09 9.98 -10.36
N ARG A 73 0.90 10.50 -11.57
CA ARG A 73 1.81 11.47 -12.18
C ARG A 73 1.11 12.82 -12.21
N HIS A 74 1.73 13.79 -11.56
CA HIS A 74 1.21 15.14 -11.46
C HIS A 74 1.67 16.00 -12.63
N GLU A 75 0.81 16.92 -13.05
CA GLU A 75 1.13 17.92 -14.07
C GLU A 75 2.23 18.89 -13.61
N HIS A 76 2.27 19.18 -12.31
CA HIS A 76 3.27 20.03 -11.69
C HIS A 76 3.97 19.30 -10.54
N PHE A 77 5.25 19.63 -10.34
CA PHE A 77 6.01 19.10 -9.22
C PHE A 77 5.31 19.42 -7.90
N GLN A 78 5.12 18.38 -7.11
CA GLN A 78 4.63 18.45 -5.74
C GLN A 78 5.81 18.55 -4.78
N LYS A 79 5.54 18.95 -3.54
CA LYS A 79 6.54 18.97 -2.46
C LYS A 79 6.06 18.19 -1.25
N THR A 80 6.92 17.33 -0.72
CA THR A 80 6.68 16.70 0.57
C THR A 80 6.82 17.71 1.71
N ASN A 81 6.34 17.37 2.91
CA ASN A 81 6.49 18.20 4.11
C ASN A 81 7.96 18.43 4.50
N PHE A 82 8.89 17.58 4.02
CA PHE A 82 10.33 17.70 4.24
C PHE A 82 11.05 18.49 3.14
N GLY A 83 10.31 19.01 2.15
CA GLY A 83 10.84 19.86 1.08
C GLY A 83 11.29 19.12 -0.18
N THR A 84 11.17 17.79 -0.22
CA THR A 84 11.51 16.98 -1.41
C THR A 84 10.52 17.26 -2.53
N SER A 85 11.01 17.69 -3.70
CA SER A 85 10.20 17.93 -4.88
C SER A 85 10.05 16.64 -5.69
N TYR A 86 8.83 16.24 -6.03
CA TYR A 86 8.53 15.00 -6.76
C TYR A 86 7.50 15.24 -7.87
N ALA A 87 7.47 14.35 -8.87
CA ALA A 87 6.52 14.42 -9.99
C ALA A 87 5.59 13.22 -10.05
N ILE A 88 5.95 12.13 -9.38
CA ILE A 88 5.20 10.89 -9.35
C ILE A 88 5.11 10.43 -7.89
N ASP A 89 3.93 10.03 -7.44
CA ASP A 89 3.78 9.21 -6.23
C ASP A 89 3.31 7.81 -6.59
N ARG A 90 3.83 6.81 -5.88
CA ARG A 90 3.34 5.44 -5.90
C ARG A 90 2.83 5.08 -4.52
N THR A 91 1.57 4.69 -4.42
CA THR A 91 0.90 4.41 -3.14
C THR A 91 0.35 2.99 -3.12
N HIS A 92 0.52 2.31 -1.99
CA HIS A 92 -0.08 1.00 -1.72
C HIS A 92 -1.35 1.20 -0.90
N TRP A 93 -2.48 0.82 -1.48
CA TRP A 93 -3.80 1.00 -0.90
C TRP A 93 -4.38 -0.33 -0.45
N LEU A 94 -4.94 -0.34 0.75
CA LEU A 94 -5.80 -1.41 1.23
C LEU A 94 -7.24 -0.91 1.20
N THR A 95 -8.11 -1.60 0.50
CA THR A 95 -9.46 -1.12 0.17
C THR A 95 -10.51 -2.13 0.63
N ASP A 96 -11.43 -1.71 1.49
CA ASP A 96 -12.58 -2.50 1.88
C ASP A 96 -13.78 -2.05 1.04
N CYS A 97 -14.01 -2.80 -0.02
CA CYS A 97 -15.06 -2.55 -0.99
C CYS A 97 -16.48 -2.74 -0.44
N ALA A 98 -16.64 -3.42 0.70
CA ALA A 98 -17.95 -3.67 1.30
C ALA A 98 -18.38 -2.55 2.25
N ASN A 99 -17.44 -1.76 2.76
CA ASN A 99 -17.69 -0.73 3.78
C ASN A 99 -17.23 0.68 3.36
N ASP A 100 -17.04 0.93 2.05
CA ASP A 100 -16.67 2.23 1.49
C ASP A 100 -15.49 2.90 2.23
N ARG A 101 -14.44 2.13 2.49
CA ARG A 101 -13.27 2.61 3.25
C ARG A 101 -11.95 2.13 2.64
N TYR A 102 -10.92 2.93 2.82
CA TYR A 102 -9.57 2.63 2.38
C TYR A 102 -8.53 3.00 3.43
N LEU A 103 -7.32 2.52 3.22
CA LEU A 103 -6.15 2.75 4.04
C LEU A 103 -4.94 2.87 3.12
N LEU A 104 -4.10 3.86 3.38
CA LEU A 104 -2.81 3.97 2.72
C LEU A 104 -1.74 3.32 3.60
N ASP A 105 -1.12 2.28 3.06
CA ASP A 105 -0.11 1.45 3.74
C ASP A 105 1.31 1.96 3.44
N GLU A 106 1.60 2.22 2.16
CA GLU A 106 2.89 2.75 1.72
C GLU A 106 2.72 3.91 0.73
N ILE A 107 3.65 4.86 0.77
CA ILE A 107 3.86 5.87 -0.26
C ILE A 107 5.36 5.95 -0.61
N SER A 108 5.65 6.10 -1.89
CA SER A 108 6.98 6.43 -2.39
C SER A 108 6.89 7.58 -3.39
N TRP A 109 7.88 8.47 -3.35
CA TRP A 109 7.93 9.66 -4.19
C TRP A 109 9.07 9.53 -5.18
N HIS A 110 8.82 9.90 -6.42
CA HIS A 110 9.76 9.75 -7.52
C HIS A 110 9.90 11.03 -8.33
N ASP A 111 11.07 11.19 -8.97
CA ASP A 111 11.27 12.24 -9.96
C ASP A 111 10.48 11.96 -11.26
N ALA A 112 10.53 12.90 -12.20
CA ALA A 112 9.82 12.77 -13.48
C ALA A 112 10.27 11.56 -14.34
N LYS A 113 11.45 11.01 -14.06
CA LYS A 113 12.05 9.85 -14.72
C LYS A 113 11.74 8.54 -13.98
N GLY A 114 10.99 8.58 -12.89
CA GLY A 114 10.63 7.40 -12.09
C GLY A 114 11.68 7.00 -11.05
N LYS A 115 12.76 7.76 -10.87
CA LYS A 115 13.75 7.46 -9.83
C LYS A 115 13.15 7.73 -8.45
N ARG A 116 13.18 6.74 -7.56
CA ARG A 116 12.76 6.90 -6.15
C ARG A 116 13.61 7.97 -5.46
N LEU A 117 12.94 8.93 -4.85
CA LEU A 117 13.53 10.03 -4.09
C LEU A 117 13.44 9.76 -2.59
N ASP A 118 12.27 9.31 -2.14
CA ASP A 118 11.96 9.09 -0.72
C ASP A 118 10.70 8.19 -0.60
N GLY A 119 10.30 7.80 0.62
CA GLY A 119 9.05 7.10 0.89
C GLY A 119 8.75 6.95 2.37
N ALA A 120 7.53 6.53 2.66
CA ALA A 120 7.06 6.24 4.01
C ALA A 120 6.12 5.03 4.01
N THR A 121 6.24 4.21 5.03
CA THR A 121 5.32 3.09 5.29
C THR A 121 4.64 3.33 6.63
N LYS A 122 3.32 3.14 6.68
CA LYS A 122 2.56 3.19 7.92
C LYS A 122 2.44 1.76 8.44
N SER A 123 2.92 1.49 9.66
CA SER A 123 2.62 0.23 10.32
C SER A 123 1.14 0.22 10.68
N VAL A 124 0.35 -0.50 9.90
CA VAL A 124 -1.11 -0.57 10.03
C VAL A 124 -1.54 -1.99 10.31
N ASN A 125 -2.53 -2.13 11.19
CA ASN A 125 -3.24 -3.39 11.34
C ASN A 125 -4.54 -3.33 10.52
N PRO A 126 -4.60 -3.97 9.34
CA PRO A 126 -5.81 -3.95 8.52
C PRO A 126 -7.00 -4.62 9.21
N SER A 127 -6.76 -5.41 10.28
CA SER A 127 -7.82 -6.07 11.05
C SER A 127 -8.56 -5.14 12.02
N THR A 128 -8.07 -3.91 12.25
CA THR A 128 -8.72 -2.94 13.13
C THR A 128 -9.36 -1.82 12.32
N ALA A 129 -10.60 -1.46 12.65
CA ALA A 129 -11.37 -0.46 11.91
C ALA A 129 -10.87 0.99 12.09
N THR A 130 -10.03 1.26 13.09
CA THR A 130 -9.67 2.63 13.53
C THR A 130 -8.75 3.39 12.58
N ASP A 131 -7.99 2.70 11.73
CA ASP A 131 -7.06 3.34 10.80
C ASP A 131 -7.69 3.63 9.42
N TRP A 132 -8.89 3.13 9.18
CA TRP A 132 -9.55 3.23 7.88
C TRP A 132 -10.18 4.60 7.66
N THR A 133 -9.96 5.14 6.46
CA THR A 133 -10.57 6.38 6.00
C THR A 133 -11.83 6.07 5.22
N VAL A 134 -12.95 6.73 5.57
CA VAL A 134 -14.21 6.62 4.83
C VAL A 134 -14.05 7.35 3.49
N VAL A 135 -14.47 6.69 2.42
CA VAL A 135 -14.47 7.25 1.07
C VAL A 135 -15.70 8.14 0.90
N ILE A 136 -15.51 9.35 0.38
CA ILE A 136 -16.58 10.33 0.17
C ILE A 136 -16.72 10.60 -1.33
N ALA A 137 -17.93 10.39 -1.87
CA ALA A 137 -18.22 10.66 -3.27
C ALA A 137 -17.87 12.10 -3.69
N GLY A 138 -17.30 12.26 -4.88
CA GLY A 138 -16.84 13.55 -5.42
C GLY A 138 -15.48 14.02 -4.88
N LYS A 139 -14.78 13.21 -4.07
CA LYS A 139 -13.37 13.42 -3.72
C LYS A 139 -12.46 12.64 -4.66
N PRO A 140 -11.22 13.08 -4.93
CA PRO A 140 -10.29 12.39 -5.83
C PRO A 140 -10.08 10.91 -5.49
N ASP A 141 -10.04 10.58 -4.20
CA ASP A 141 -9.85 9.21 -3.72
C ASP A 141 -11.04 8.28 -4.01
N TYR A 142 -12.24 8.83 -4.25
CA TYR A 142 -13.42 8.03 -4.57
C TYR A 142 -13.29 7.31 -5.91
N ASP A 143 -12.76 7.99 -6.93
CA ASP A 143 -12.64 7.37 -8.24
C ASP A 143 -11.60 6.25 -8.24
N VAL A 144 -10.47 6.46 -7.55
CA VAL A 144 -9.43 5.45 -7.34
C VAL A 144 -10.01 4.22 -6.60
N TYR A 145 -10.75 4.47 -5.53
CA TYR A 145 -11.45 3.44 -4.78
C TYR A 145 -12.40 2.62 -5.67
N GLN A 146 -13.26 3.28 -6.45
CA GLN A 146 -14.21 2.62 -7.34
C GLN A 146 -13.50 1.74 -8.36
N TRP A 147 -12.39 2.22 -8.92
CA TRP A 147 -11.58 1.45 -9.87
C TRP A 147 -10.95 0.20 -9.24
N ILE A 148 -10.38 0.30 -8.02
CA ILE A 148 -9.86 -0.89 -7.30
C ILE A 148 -10.98 -1.91 -7.08
N CYS A 149 -12.15 -1.46 -6.60
CA CYS A 149 -13.27 -2.35 -6.32
C CYS A 149 -13.90 -2.96 -7.58
N TRP A 150 -13.86 -2.25 -8.71
CA TRP A 150 -14.26 -2.80 -9.99
C TRP A 150 -13.27 -3.87 -10.47
N MET A 151 -11.97 -3.59 -10.44
CA MET A 151 -10.93 -4.52 -10.87
C MET A 151 -10.88 -5.79 -10.02
N ASP A 152 -11.12 -5.68 -8.71
CA ASP A 152 -11.27 -6.83 -7.82
C ASP A 152 -12.39 -7.79 -8.28
N LYS A 153 -13.53 -7.23 -8.72
CA LYS A 153 -14.65 -8.03 -9.26
C LYS A 153 -14.27 -8.69 -10.58
N VAL A 154 -13.61 -7.96 -11.48
CA VAL A 154 -13.13 -8.50 -12.77
C VAL A 154 -12.16 -9.66 -12.55
N LYS A 155 -11.13 -9.47 -11.71
CA LYS A 155 -10.12 -10.48 -11.42
C LYS A 155 -10.73 -11.73 -10.77
N ALA A 156 -11.71 -11.56 -9.88
CA ALA A 156 -12.43 -12.68 -9.29
C ALA A 156 -13.29 -13.46 -10.31
N GLN A 157 -13.86 -12.79 -11.31
CA GLN A 157 -14.61 -13.44 -12.39
C GLN A 157 -13.68 -14.25 -13.30
N ASP A 158 -12.55 -13.67 -13.71
CA ASP A 158 -11.55 -14.36 -14.53
C ASP A 158 -11.05 -15.65 -13.86
N GLN A 159 -10.80 -15.61 -12.55
CA GLN A 159 -10.37 -16.78 -11.77
C GLN A 159 -11.45 -17.86 -11.63
N SER A 160 -12.73 -17.50 -11.74
CA SER A 160 -13.85 -18.45 -11.65
C SER A 160 -14.23 -19.09 -12.99
N ALA A 161 -13.70 -18.56 -14.09
CA ALA A 161 -13.92 -19.06 -15.45
C ALA A 161 -12.83 -20.06 -15.90
N MET A 162 -11.82 -20.29 -15.06
CA MET A 162 -10.76 -21.30 -15.22
C MET A 162 -11.08 -22.57 -14.43
#